data_AF-A0A0W0S7Q7-F1
#
_entry.id   AF-A0A0W0S7Q7-F1
#
_cell.length_a   1.000
_cell.length_b   1.000
_cell.length_c   1.000
_cell.angle_alpha   90.00
_cell.angle_beta   90.00
_cell.angle_gamma   90.00
#
_symmetry.space_group_name_H-M   'P 1'
#
loop_
_entity.id
_entity.type
_entity.pdbx_description
1 polymer ?
#
loop_
_entity_poly.entity_id
_entity_poly.type
_entity_poly.pdbx_seq_one_letter_code
_entity_poly.pdbx_strand_id
1 'polypeptide(L)'
;MPLITLYELENTYYPKFIEALQRDMKTSNYSAQVNHQVLGVAICILREPGKYTGLSLEHIMIGTLNMAIVLQISKYGSIAPENIEENLYNNYVRESTYWFMGYNKALKNINGLSDEDALRLAIPVIERAAKGCLYITPCLPHTLNLFFEYCMQLNQDFIPPALPTGNTFHKWNQNQFLSFNTSYSSSLLSQSLFAVKANRLPTENLPSDLQNELNILVEGEDIGDVDDVNTTLHSCCTII
;
A
#
# COMPACT_ATOMS: atom_id res chain seq x y z
N MET A 1 -19.24 -5.19 -8.21
CA MET A 1 -19.59 -5.23 -6.76
C MET A 1 -20.71 -4.25 -6.47
N PRO A 2 -21.64 -4.55 -5.54
CA PRO A 2 -22.45 -3.50 -4.96
C PRO A 2 -21.52 -2.52 -4.26
N LEU A 3 -21.75 -1.21 -4.43
CA LEU A 3 -21.01 -0.16 -3.74
C LEU A 3 -21.26 -0.27 -2.22
N ILE A 4 -20.47 -1.10 -1.53
CA ILE A 4 -20.18 -0.84 -0.12
C ILE A 4 -19.53 0.52 -0.11
N THR A 5 -20.08 1.48 0.63
CA THR A 5 -19.43 2.79 0.71
C THR A 5 -18.05 2.57 1.33
N LEU A 6 -16.98 3.12 0.73
CA LEU A 6 -15.60 2.95 1.22
C LEU A 6 -15.51 3.16 2.75
N TYR A 7 -16.30 4.10 3.26
CA TYR A 7 -16.49 4.36 4.68
C TYR A 7 -16.98 3.14 5.49
N GLU A 8 -18.01 2.42 5.03
CA GLU A 8 -18.48 1.20 5.67
C GLU A 8 -17.41 0.11 5.65
N LEU A 9 -16.71 -0.04 4.53
CA LEU A 9 -15.60 -0.99 4.42
C LEU A 9 -14.51 -0.66 5.45
N GLU A 10 -14.02 0.58 5.47
CA GLU A 10 -12.98 1.00 6.42
C GLU A 10 -13.43 0.81 7.89
N ASN A 11 -14.69 1.14 8.23
CA ASN A 11 -15.25 0.91 9.56
C ASN A 11 -15.23 -0.56 9.99
N THR A 12 -15.37 -1.49 9.05
CA THR A 12 -15.21 -2.93 9.36
C THR A 12 -13.76 -3.37 9.49
N TYR A 13 -12.81 -2.65 8.89
CA TYR A 13 -11.39 -3.00 8.87
C TYR A 13 -10.57 -2.32 9.97
N TYR A 14 -10.95 -1.14 10.48
CA TYR A 14 -10.30 -0.51 11.65
C TYR A 14 -10.11 -1.48 12.83
N PRO A 15 -11.16 -2.16 13.35
CA PRO A 15 -10.97 -3.09 14.47
C PRO A 15 -10.13 -4.31 14.09
N LYS A 16 -10.30 -4.86 12.87
CA LYS A 16 -9.49 -5.99 12.38
C LYS A 16 -8.00 -5.62 12.31
N PHE A 17 -7.71 -4.38 11.92
CA PHE A 17 -6.34 -3.90 11.80
C PHE A 17 -5.69 -3.75 13.18
N ILE A 18 -6.41 -3.21 14.16
CA ILE A 18 -5.94 -3.20 15.55
C ILE A 18 -5.64 -4.63 16.04
N GLU A 19 -6.53 -5.60 15.76
CA GLU A 19 -6.29 -6.99 16.14
C GLU A 19 -5.06 -7.61 15.46
N ALA A 20 -4.89 -7.37 14.16
CA ALA A 20 -3.74 -7.87 13.40
C ALA A 20 -2.42 -7.31 13.95
N LEU A 21 -2.37 -5.99 14.20
CA LEU A 21 -1.22 -5.33 14.84
C LEU A 21 -0.92 -5.94 16.21
N GLN A 22 -1.94 -6.17 17.04
CA GLN A 22 -1.77 -6.80 18.35
C GLN A 22 -1.28 -8.25 18.26
N ARG A 23 -1.70 -9.01 17.24
CA ARG A 23 -1.20 -10.38 17.02
C ARG A 23 0.27 -10.37 16.61
N ASP A 24 0.67 -9.47 15.71
CA ASP A 24 2.09 -9.30 15.34
C ASP A 24 2.94 -8.84 16.54
N MET A 25 2.40 -7.97 17.40
CA MET A 25 3.07 -7.58 18.66
C MET A 25 3.32 -8.78 19.57
N LYS A 26 2.36 -9.70 19.70
CA LYS A 26 2.40 -10.87 20.60
C LYS A 26 3.28 -12.00 20.08
N THR A 27 3.37 -12.18 18.77
CA THR A 27 4.07 -13.32 18.14
C THR A 27 5.57 -13.07 17.94
N SER A 28 6.02 -11.82 17.97
CA SER A 28 7.44 -11.48 17.91
C SER A 28 8.14 -11.76 19.26
N ASN A 29 8.99 -12.80 19.30
CA ASN A 29 9.78 -13.21 20.48
C ASN A 29 10.69 -12.13 21.10
N TYR A 30 10.91 -10.99 20.44
CA TYR A 30 11.74 -9.86 20.92
C TYR A 30 11.02 -8.50 20.85
N SER A 31 9.69 -8.50 20.99
CA SER A 31 8.73 -7.41 20.71
C SER A 31 8.88 -6.10 21.51
N ALA A 32 9.70 -6.05 22.55
CA ALA A 32 9.60 -4.98 23.55
C ALA A 32 9.97 -3.56 23.07
N GLN A 33 10.65 -3.36 21.94
CA GLN A 33 11.09 -2.01 21.52
C GLN A 33 10.62 -1.57 20.13
N VAL A 34 10.77 -2.42 19.10
CA VAL A 34 10.38 -2.04 17.72
C VAL A 34 8.85 -2.01 17.56
N ASN A 35 8.16 -2.94 18.21
CA ASN A 35 6.71 -3.10 18.03
C ASN A 35 5.89 -2.05 18.79
N HIS A 36 6.37 -1.57 19.95
CA HIS A 36 5.65 -0.54 20.70
C HIS A 36 5.72 0.83 20.01
N GLN A 37 6.85 1.16 19.37
CA GLN A 37 7.04 2.46 18.73
C GLN A 37 6.26 2.62 17.43
N VAL A 38 6.00 1.53 16.70
CA VAL A 38 5.31 1.59 15.40
C VAL A 38 3.88 1.08 15.51
N LEU A 39 3.70 -0.14 16.01
CA LEU A 39 2.38 -0.76 16.08
C LEU A 39 1.52 -0.08 17.16
N GLY A 40 2.14 0.38 18.25
CA GLY A 40 1.45 1.16 19.29
C GLY A 40 0.92 2.50 18.77
N VAL A 41 1.73 3.23 18.00
CA VAL A 41 1.31 4.49 17.34
C VAL A 41 0.16 4.22 16.37
N ALA A 42 0.29 3.22 15.51
CA ALA A 42 -0.77 2.86 14.57
C ALA A 42 -2.08 2.51 15.30
N ILE A 43 -2.02 1.73 16.38
CA ILE A 43 -3.19 1.43 17.23
C ILE A 43 -3.81 2.72 17.80
N CYS A 44 -3.01 3.69 18.26
CA CYS A 44 -3.53 4.97 18.76
C CYS A 44 -4.24 5.77 17.66
N ILE A 45 -3.68 5.82 16.44
CA ILE A 45 -4.32 6.46 15.29
C ILE A 45 -5.67 5.78 14.98
N LEU A 46 -5.69 4.45 14.94
CA LEU A 46 -6.87 3.65 14.56
C LEU A 46 -7.98 3.67 15.63
N ARG A 47 -7.65 3.97 16.90
CA ARG A 47 -8.63 4.09 18.00
C ARG A 47 -9.45 5.37 17.94
N GLU A 48 -9.00 6.37 17.19
CA GLU A 48 -9.70 7.64 16.99
C GLU A 48 -9.97 7.87 15.49
N PRO A 49 -10.80 7.02 14.82
CA PRO A 49 -11.12 7.20 13.41
C PRO A 49 -11.64 8.61 13.13
N GLY A 50 -11.12 9.25 12.08
CA GLY A 50 -11.52 10.60 11.68
C GLY A 50 -10.83 11.75 12.43
N LYS A 51 -10.03 11.49 13.48
CA LYS A 51 -9.20 12.54 14.11
C LYS A 51 -8.05 12.98 13.21
N TYR A 52 -7.46 12.03 12.47
CA TYR A 52 -6.33 12.25 11.57
C TYR A 52 -6.79 12.19 10.12
N THR A 53 -7.56 13.19 9.68
CA THR A 53 -8.24 13.21 8.36
C THR A 53 -7.30 13.18 7.15
N GLY A 54 -6.00 13.47 7.33
CA GLY A 54 -4.99 13.37 6.27
C GLY A 54 -4.51 11.95 5.97
N LEU A 55 -4.92 10.95 6.74
CA LEU A 55 -4.49 9.56 6.64
C LEU A 55 -5.68 8.65 6.36
N SER A 56 -5.74 8.08 5.15
CA SER A 56 -6.68 6.99 4.85
C SER A 56 -6.23 5.68 5.53
N LEU A 57 -7.15 4.72 5.68
CA LEU A 57 -6.82 3.42 6.26
C LEU A 57 -5.67 2.73 5.51
N GLU A 58 -5.72 2.77 4.17
CA GLU A 58 -4.66 2.25 3.31
C GLU A 58 -3.29 2.89 3.61
N HIS A 59 -3.24 4.22 3.73
CA HIS A 59 -1.99 4.91 4.07
C HIS A 59 -1.46 4.50 5.44
N ILE A 60 -2.34 4.31 6.43
CA ILE A 60 -1.94 3.83 7.75
C ILE A 60 -1.38 2.41 7.64
N MET A 61 -2.01 1.52 6.88
CA MET A 61 -1.55 0.14 6.68
C MET A 61 -0.16 0.09 6.02
N ILE A 62 0.01 0.74 4.86
CA ILE A 62 1.27 0.75 4.11
C ILE A 62 2.37 1.44 4.93
N GLY A 63 2.09 2.62 5.47
CA GLY A 63 3.07 3.38 6.23
C GLY A 63 3.53 2.65 7.49
N THR A 64 2.62 1.98 8.20
CA THR A 64 2.94 1.17 9.39
C THR A 64 3.79 -0.05 9.03
N LEU A 65 3.44 -0.77 7.97
CA LEU A 65 4.21 -1.93 7.48
C LEU A 65 5.64 -1.52 7.12
N ASN A 66 5.79 -0.48 6.29
CA ASN A 66 7.09 0.03 5.87
C ASN A 66 7.93 0.55 7.05
N MET A 67 7.32 1.30 7.97
CA MET A 67 8.00 1.81 9.16
C MET A 67 8.52 0.67 10.05
N ALA A 68 7.72 -0.38 10.26
CA ALA A 68 8.14 -1.53 11.04
C ALA A 68 9.29 -2.30 10.38
N ILE A 69 9.24 -2.48 9.07
CA ILE A 69 10.31 -3.12 8.28
C ILE A 69 11.62 -2.35 8.42
N VAL A 70 11.58 -1.01 8.34
CA VAL A 70 12.78 -0.18 8.49
C VAL A 70 13.39 -0.30 9.88
N LEU A 71 12.58 -0.30 10.94
CA LEU A 71 13.08 -0.50 12.29
C LEU A 71 13.61 -1.92 12.53
N GLN A 72 12.95 -2.94 11.97
CA GLN A 72 13.41 -4.33 12.03
C GLN A 72 14.79 -4.46 11.36
N ILE A 73 14.94 -3.96 10.14
CA ILE A 73 16.21 -4.00 9.41
C ILE A 73 17.28 -3.18 10.12
N SER A 74 16.97 -1.98 10.62
CA SER A 74 17.95 -1.17 11.36
C SER A 74 18.43 -1.85 12.64
N LYS A 75 17.58 -2.64 13.30
CA LYS A 75 17.91 -3.32 14.56
C LYS A 75 18.66 -4.63 14.35
N TYR A 76 18.23 -5.44 13.39
CA TYR A 76 18.73 -6.83 13.21
C TYR A 76 19.61 -7.00 11.96
N GLY A 77 19.68 -5.99 11.09
CA GLY A 77 20.42 -6.05 9.84
C GLY A 77 19.90 -7.14 8.91
N SER A 78 18.57 -7.34 8.83
CA SER A 78 17.98 -8.50 8.13
C SER A 78 18.25 -8.56 6.62
N ILE A 79 18.74 -7.50 5.99
CA ILE A 79 19.04 -7.49 4.55
C ILE A 79 20.50 -7.09 4.29
N ALA A 80 21.03 -7.54 3.15
CA ALA A 80 22.32 -7.14 2.59
C ALA A 80 22.24 -7.21 1.06
N PRO A 81 23.01 -6.39 0.31
CA PRO A 81 22.99 -6.41 -1.16
C PRO A 81 23.20 -7.82 -1.75
N GLU A 82 24.07 -8.59 -1.09
CA GLU A 82 24.42 -9.98 -1.44
C GLU A 82 23.22 -10.94 -1.40
N ASN A 83 22.25 -10.67 -0.52
CA ASN A 83 21.17 -11.60 -0.20
C ASN A 83 19.86 -11.29 -0.93
N ILE A 84 19.63 -10.02 -1.28
CA ILE A 84 18.34 -9.54 -1.81
C ILE A 84 18.44 -8.80 -3.15
N GLU A 85 19.62 -8.81 -3.79
CA GLU A 85 19.98 -7.98 -4.96
C GLU A 85 20.33 -6.52 -4.62
N GLU A 86 21.39 -6.01 -5.26
CA GLU A 86 21.92 -4.67 -5.05
C GLU A 86 20.93 -3.57 -5.45
N ASN A 87 20.21 -3.73 -6.57
CA ASN A 87 19.23 -2.72 -7.02
C ASN A 87 18.09 -2.55 -6.02
N LEU A 88 17.52 -3.67 -5.56
CA LEU A 88 16.44 -3.68 -4.58
C LEU A 88 16.90 -3.09 -3.24
N TYR A 89 18.09 -3.48 -2.79
CA TYR A 89 18.71 -2.92 -1.59
C TYR A 89 18.89 -1.40 -1.70
N ASN A 90 19.46 -0.91 -2.80
CA ASN A 90 19.72 0.52 -3.00
C ASN A 90 18.43 1.35 -3.07
N ASN A 91 17.40 0.82 -3.73
CA ASN A 91 16.07 1.45 -3.75
C ASN A 91 15.49 1.56 -2.34
N TYR A 92 15.50 0.47 -1.59
CA TYR A 92 15.05 0.45 -0.19
C TYR A 92 15.81 1.44 0.69
N VAL A 93 17.14 1.49 0.59
CA VAL A 93 17.96 2.41 1.41
C VAL A 93 17.61 3.86 1.07
N ARG A 94 17.45 4.20 -0.20
CA ARG A 94 17.08 5.56 -0.63
C ARG A 94 15.71 5.97 -0.06
N GLU A 95 14.71 5.11 -0.21
CA GLU A 95 13.34 5.39 0.24
C GLU A 95 13.26 5.46 1.77
N SER A 96 13.78 4.45 2.47
CA SER A 96 13.76 4.41 3.93
C SER A 96 14.48 5.59 4.58
N THR A 97 15.60 6.05 3.99
CA THR A 97 16.31 7.25 4.43
C THR A 97 15.42 8.50 4.34
N TYR A 98 14.68 8.64 3.23
CA TYR A 98 13.75 9.75 3.05
C TYR A 98 12.58 9.68 4.05
N TRP A 99 11.96 8.51 4.23
CA TRP A 99 10.84 8.32 5.15
C TRP A 99 11.23 8.62 6.60
N PHE A 100 12.43 8.23 7.02
CA PHE A 100 12.91 8.38 8.40
C PHE A 100 13.68 9.69 8.65
N MET A 101 13.75 10.59 7.66
CA MET A 101 14.41 11.89 7.85
C MET A 101 13.78 12.64 9.03
N GLY A 102 14.62 13.06 9.98
CA GLY A 102 14.23 13.72 11.23
C GLY A 102 13.85 12.77 12.38
N TYR A 103 13.33 11.57 12.08
CA TYR A 103 12.83 10.62 13.08
C TYR A 103 13.97 10.02 13.93
N ASN A 104 15.05 9.58 13.30
CA ASN A 104 16.20 9.00 14.02
C ASN A 104 16.88 9.98 14.97
N LYS A 105 16.87 11.28 14.65
CA LYS A 105 17.39 12.34 15.52
C LYS A 105 16.44 12.60 16.69
N ALA A 106 15.14 12.56 16.45
CA ALA A 106 14.13 12.72 17.49
C ALA A 106 14.18 11.56 18.52
N LEU A 107 14.31 10.31 18.06
CA LEU A 107 14.43 9.15 18.96
C LEU A 107 15.68 9.19 19.86
N LYS A 108 16.81 9.72 19.37
CA LYS A 108 18.05 9.81 20.16
C LYS A 108 18.00 10.86 21.27
N ASN A 109 17.18 11.89 21.10
CA ASN A 109 17.16 13.06 21.98
C ASN A 109 16.05 12.99 23.03
N ILE A 110 15.16 12.00 22.98
CA ILE A 110 13.97 11.95 23.82
C ILE A 110 13.88 10.59 24.51
N ASN A 111 14.48 10.51 25.69
CA ASN A 111 14.26 9.39 26.61
C ASN A 111 12.85 9.54 27.23
N GLY A 112 11.97 8.57 27.00
CA GLY A 112 10.63 8.55 27.61
C GLY A 112 9.65 9.56 26.99
N LEU A 113 9.42 9.44 25.68
CA LEU A 113 8.38 10.18 24.96
C LEU A 113 7.00 9.96 25.60
N SER A 114 6.21 11.02 25.72
CA SER A 114 4.77 10.90 25.90
C SER A 114 4.14 10.24 24.66
N ASP A 115 2.99 9.59 24.80
CA ASP A 115 2.28 8.98 23.66
C ASP A 115 1.97 10.02 22.57
N GLU A 116 1.70 11.27 22.96
CA GLU A 116 1.39 12.38 22.05
C GLU A 116 2.62 12.84 21.25
N ASP A 117 3.78 12.95 21.90
CA ASP A 117 5.02 13.30 21.20
C ASP A 117 5.47 12.15 20.27
N ALA A 118 5.27 10.90 20.67
CA ALA A 118 5.54 9.73 19.84
C ALA A 118 4.64 9.74 18.58
N LEU A 119 3.34 10.03 18.74
CA LEU A 119 2.40 10.20 17.63
C LEU A 119 2.84 11.31 16.67
N ARG A 120 3.20 12.49 17.21
CA ARG A 120 3.62 13.64 16.40
C ARG A 120 4.87 13.35 15.57
N LEU A 121 5.76 12.51 16.07
CA LEU A 121 6.97 12.10 15.36
C LEU A 121 6.72 11.01 14.33
N ALA A 122 5.82 10.07 14.63
CA ALA A 122 5.56 8.91 13.79
C ALA A 122 4.61 9.20 12.61
N ILE A 123 3.61 10.08 12.79
CA ILE A 123 2.65 10.43 11.71
C ILE A 123 3.37 10.89 10.43
N PRO A 124 4.33 11.83 10.44
CA PRO A 124 5.03 12.23 9.23
C PRO A 124 5.89 11.13 8.61
N VAL A 125 6.32 10.13 9.39
CA VAL A 125 7.03 8.96 8.87
C VAL A 125 6.06 8.03 8.16
N ILE A 126 4.91 7.74 8.78
CA ILE A 126 3.83 6.94 8.19
C ILE A 126 3.37 7.57 6.87
N GLU A 127 3.08 8.88 6.85
CA GLU A 127 2.66 9.60 5.64
C GLU A 127 3.67 9.49 4.49
N ARG A 128 4.97 9.64 4.78
CA ARG A 128 6.01 9.53 3.75
C ARG A 128 6.21 8.08 3.29
N ALA A 129 6.20 7.14 4.23
CA ALA A 129 6.38 5.72 3.97
C ALA A 129 5.22 5.13 3.17
N ALA A 130 4.01 5.67 3.32
CA ALA A 130 2.83 5.24 2.59
C ALA A 130 2.84 5.66 1.10
N LYS A 131 3.63 6.67 0.73
CA LYS A 131 3.76 7.14 -0.67
C LYS A 131 4.78 6.36 -1.49
N GLY A 132 5.56 5.49 -0.87
CA GLY A 132 6.54 4.66 -1.57
C GLY A 132 5.99 3.27 -1.88
N CYS A 133 6.84 2.38 -2.39
CA CYS A 133 6.45 0.99 -2.58
C CYS A 133 6.22 0.28 -1.24
N LEU A 134 5.35 -0.72 -1.22
CA LEU A 134 5.19 -1.59 -0.07
C LEU A 134 6.27 -2.66 -0.10
N TYR A 135 7.07 -2.76 0.95
CA TYR A 135 7.97 -3.89 1.11
C TYR A 135 7.24 -5.05 1.79
N ILE A 136 7.28 -6.24 1.17
CA ILE A 136 6.67 -7.46 1.68
C ILE A 136 7.75 -8.30 2.36
N THR A 137 7.54 -8.62 3.64
CA THR A 137 8.50 -9.37 4.47
C THR A 137 7.79 -10.32 5.45
N PRO A 138 8.48 -11.31 6.01
CA PRO A 138 7.97 -12.15 7.11
C PRO A 138 7.79 -11.41 8.44
N CYS A 139 7.97 -10.08 8.49
CA CYS A 139 8.03 -9.34 9.75
C CYS A 139 6.67 -9.15 10.43
N LEU A 140 5.63 -8.88 9.66
CA LEU A 140 4.29 -8.57 10.15
C LEU A 140 3.26 -9.41 9.38
N PRO A 141 3.30 -10.75 9.52
CA PRO A 141 2.50 -11.64 8.70
C PRO A 141 0.99 -11.42 8.88
N HIS A 142 0.52 -11.09 10.09
CA HIS A 142 -0.92 -10.89 10.32
C HIS A 142 -1.41 -9.57 9.71
N THR A 143 -0.65 -8.49 9.89
CA THR A 143 -0.98 -7.19 9.31
C THR A 143 -0.91 -7.20 7.79
N LEU A 144 0.12 -7.82 7.23
CA LEU A 144 0.29 -7.94 5.78
C LEU A 144 -0.83 -8.79 5.14
N ASN A 145 -1.21 -9.91 5.79
CA ASN A 145 -2.34 -10.70 5.33
C ASN A 145 -3.64 -9.89 5.33
N LEU A 146 -3.92 -9.13 6.40
CA LEU A 146 -5.10 -8.27 6.46
C LEU A 146 -5.07 -7.16 5.39
N PHE A 147 -3.91 -6.59 5.10
CA PHE A 147 -3.77 -5.60 4.03
C PHE A 147 -4.19 -6.18 2.67
N PHE A 148 -3.73 -7.39 2.35
CA PHE A 148 -4.16 -8.06 1.12
C PHE A 148 -5.65 -8.44 1.12
N GLU A 149 -6.19 -8.89 2.25
CA GLU A 149 -7.65 -9.08 2.39
C GLU A 149 -8.42 -7.78 2.12
N TYR A 150 -7.91 -6.64 2.59
CA TYR A 150 -8.49 -5.32 2.32
C TYR A 150 -8.41 -4.96 0.83
N CYS A 151 -7.25 -5.15 0.18
CA CYS A 151 -7.10 -4.93 -1.25
C CYS A 151 -8.05 -5.78 -2.10
N MET A 152 -8.29 -7.05 -1.72
CA MET A 152 -9.25 -7.93 -2.39
C MET A 152 -10.70 -7.45 -2.25
N GLN A 153 -11.05 -6.76 -1.16
CA GLN A 153 -12.38 -6.15 -1.02
C GLN A 153 -12.52 -4.87 -1.84
N LEU A 154 -11.43 -4.13 -2.04
CA LEU A 154 -11.41 -2.94 -2.89
C LEU A 154 -11.43 -3.28 -4.38
N ASN A 155 -10.81 -4.39 -4.78
CA ASN A 155 -10.71 -4.85 -6.15
C ASN A 155 -10.82 -6.38 -6.23
N GLN A 156 -11.88 -6.90 -6.87
CA GLN A 156 -12.11 -8.34 -7.00
C GLN A 156 -11.10 -9.05 -7.88
N ASP A 157 -10.45 -8.32 -8.80
CA ASP A 157 -9.42 -8.86 -9.69
C ASP A 157 -8.02 -8.78 -9.06
N PHE A 158 -7.90 -8.28 -7.83
CA PHE A 158 -6.65 -8.25 -7.10
C PHE A 158 -6.21 -9.67 -6.74
N ILE A 159 -5.07 -10.09 -7.29
CA ILE A 159 -4.41 -11.34 -6.92
C ILE A 159 -3.30 -11.01 -5.91
N PRO A 160 -3.44 -11.40 -4.63
CA PRO A 160 -2.42 -11.14 -3.63
C PRO A 160 -1.13 -11.90 -3.96
N PRO A 161 0.05 -11.29 -3.76
CA PRO A 161 1.30 -12.01 -3.86
C PRO A 161 1.41 -13.04 -2.72
N ALA A 162 2.20 -14.09 -2.95
CA ALA A 162 2.46 -15.09 -1.92
C ALA A 162 3.16 -14.44 -0.71
N LEU A 163 2.67 -14.73 0.50
CA LEU A 163 3.27 -14.21 1.72
C LEU A 163 4.63 -14.88 1.95
N PRO A 164 5.71 -14.10 2.11
CA PRO A 164 7.02 -14.65 2.40
C PRO A 164 7.00 -15.30 3.78
N THR A 165 7.45 -16.56 3.83
CA THR A 165 7.60 -17.31 5.07
C THR A 165 9.05 -17.30 5.51
N GLY A 166 9.29 -17.37 6.82
CA GLY A 166 10.65 -17.42 7.35
C GLY A 166 10.78 -16.83 8.75
N ASN A 167 12.01 -16.82 9.24
CA ASN A 167 12.31 -16.23 10.54
C ASN A 167 12.49 -14.70 10.39
N THR A 168 11.62 -13.95 11.06
CA THR A 168 11.59 -12.49 11.11
C THR A 168 12.93 -11.86 11.51
N PHE A 169 13.75 -12.54 12.31
CA PHE A 169 15.00 -11.99 12.87
C PHE A 169 16.26 -12.42 12.11
N HIS A 170 16.12 -13.24 11.07
CA HIS A 170 17.25 -13.74 10.28
C HIS A 170 17.55 -12.84 9.09
N LYS A 171 18.68 -13.13 8.43
CA LYS A 171 18.98 -12.60 7.11
C LYS A 171 17.95 -13.13 6.11
N TRP A 172 17.30 -12.22 5.41
CA TRP A 172 16.32 -12.52 4.37
C TRP A 172 17.00 -12.64 3.01
N ASN A 173 16.47 -13.54 2.20
CA ASN A 173 16.85 -13.69 0.80
C ASN A 173 15.85 -12.96 -0.13
N GLN A 174 16.11 -13.02 -1.43
CA GLN A 174 15.26 -12.43 -2.48
C GLN A 174 13.78 -12.84 -2.39
N ASN A 175 13.46 -14.06 -1.94
CA ASN A 175 12.08 -14.52 -1.82
C ASN A 175 11.39 -14.03 -0.53
N GLN A 176 12.16 -13.43 0.39
CA GLN A 176 11.70 -12.98 1.70
C GLN A 176 11.70 -11.45 1.84
N PHE A 177 12.24 -10.74 0.86
CA PHE A 177 12.22 -9.28 0.81
C PHE A 177 11.83 -8.86 -0.60
N LEU A 178 10.56 -8.54 -0.79
CA LEU A 178 9.99 -8.22 -2.10
C LEU A 178 9.50 -6.77 -2.09
N SER A 179 9.76 -6.04 -3.17
CA SER A 179 9.08 -4.76 -3.41
C SER A 179 7.77 -5.02 -4.14
N PHE A 180 6.67 -4.65 -3.50
CA PHE A 180 5.36 -4.61 -4.11
C PHE A 180 5.07 -3.17 -4.49
N ASN A 181 5.11 -2.91 -5.79
CA ASN A 181 4.73 -1.60 -6.28
C ASN A 181 3.23 -1.48 -6.07
N THR A 182 2.84 -0.75 -5.04
CA THR A 182 1.47 -0.34 -4.75
C THR A 182 1.00 0.71 -5.75
N SER A 183 1.52 0.70 -6.99
CA SER A 183 0.94 1.35 -8.16
C SER A 183 -0.42 0.74 -8.53
N TYR A 184 -1.22 0.37 -7.53
CA TYR A 184 -2.64 0.25 -7.65
C TYR A 184 -3.15 1.67 -7.81
N SER A 185 -3.68 1.91 -9.00
CA SER A 185 -4.47 3.05 -9.42
C SER A 185 -5.79 3.17 -8.64
N SER A 186 -5.76 2.99 -7.32
CA SER A 186 -6.88 3.17 -6.39
C SER A 186 -6.88 4.55 -5.73
N SER A 187 -5.98 5.47 -6.13
CA SER A 187 -6.23 6.86 -5.79
C SER A 187 -7.51 7.29 -6.50
N LEU A 188 -8.42 7.97 -5.80
CA LEU A 188 -9.63 8.54 -6.40
C LEU A 188 -9.28 9.36 -7.65
N LEU A 189 -8.08 9.96 -7.67
CA LEU A 189 -7.47 10.60 -8.82
C LEU A 189 -7.24 9.63 -9.99
N SER A 190 -6.56 8.51 -9.79
CA SER A 190 -6.33 7.50 -10.85
C SER A 190 -7.63 6.88 -11.34
N GLN A 191 -8.60 6.62 -10.46
CA GLN A 191 -9.94 6.16 -10.85
C GLN A 191 -10.73 7.25 -11.60
N SER A 192 -10.60 8.51 -11.19
CA SER A 192 -11.19 9.65 -11.90
C SER A 192 -10.55 9.88 -13.26
N LEU A 193 -9.23 9.73 -13.38
CA LEU A 193 -8.52 9.80 -14.66
C LEU A 193 -8.89 8.63 -15.56
N PHE A 194 -9.03 7.41 -15.02
CA PHE A 194 -9.54 6.27 -15.78
C PHE A 194 -10.98 6.51 -16.26
N ALA A 195 -11.86 7.04 -15.41
CA ALA A 195 -13.24 7.39 -15.79
C ALA A 195 -13.27 8.51 -16.86
N VAL A 196 -12.41 9.51 -16.76
CA VAL A 196 -12.23 10.58 -17.77
C VAL A 196 -11.83 9.97 -19.11
N LYS A 197 -10.88 9.04 -19.11
CA LYS A 197 -10.42 8.36 -20.32
C LYS A 197 -11.49 7.46 -20.94
N ALA A 198 -12.06 6.56 -20.14
CA ALA A 198 -13.09 5.61 -20.57
C ALA A 198 -14.36 6.30 -21.11
N ASN A 199 -14.76 7.44 -20.53
CA ASN A 199 -15.94 8.19 -20.97
C ASN A 199 -15.62 9.34 -21.94
N ARG A 200 -14.37 9.43 -22.44
CA ARG A 200 -13.90 10.49 -23.36
C ARG A 200 -14.28 11.90 -22.90
N LEU A 201 -14.17 12.16 -21.59
CA LEU A 201 -14.51 13.46 -21.03
C LEU A 201 -13.45 14.52 -21.42
N PRO A 202 -13.80 15.82 -21.45
CA PRO A 202 -12.86 16.87 -21.82
C PRO A 202 -11.66 16.96 -20.88
N THR A 203 -10.44 16.98 -21.43
CA THR A 203 -9.17 16.97 -20.68
C THR A 203 -8.38 18.27 -20.76
N GLU A 204 -8.87 19.23 -21.56
CA GLU A 204 -8.18 20.47 -21.95
C GLU A 204 -7.78 21.36 -20.77
N ASN A 205 -8.50 21.26 -19.66
CA ASN A 205 -8.29 22.06 -18.45
C ASN A 205 -7.54 21.29 -17.33
N LEU A 206 -7.10 20.06 -17.59
CA LEU A 206 -6.34 19.31 -16.59
C LEU A 206 -4.92 19.89 -16.45
N PRO A 207 -4.40 20.03 -15.22
CA PRO A 207 -2.98 20.26 -14.97
C PRO A 207 -2.09 19.27 -15.75
N SER A 208 -0.93 19.72 -16.23
CA SER A 208 -0.05 18.96 -17.13
C SER A 208 0.45 17.64 -16.55
N ASP A 209 0.67 17.61 -15.24
CA ASP A 209 0.99 16.42 -14.45
C ASP A 209 -0.12 15.36 -14.53
N LEU A 210 -1.39 15.75 -14.44
CA LEU A 210 -2.54 14.85 -14.56
C LEU A 210 -2.81 14.40 -16.00
N GLN A 211 -2.54 15.25 -16.99
CA GLN A 211 -2.60 14.86 -18.40
C GLN A 211 -1.56 13.80 -18.74
N ASN A 212 -0.35 13.93 -18.19
CA ASN A 212 0.69 12.93 -18.37
C ASN A 212 0.29 11.59 -17.76
N GLU A 213 -0.27 11.57 -16.56
CA GLU A 213 -0.81 10.34 -15.95
C GLU A 213 -1.94 9.73 -16.79
N LEU A 214 -2.87 10.54 -17.29
CA LEU A 214 -3.98 10.09 -18.16
C LEU A 214 -3.48 9.39 -19.44
N ASN A 215 -2.43 9.93 -20.06
CA ASN A 215 -1.88 9.40 -21.30
C ASN A 215 -1.20 8.04 -21.12
N ILE A 216 -0.67 7.77 -19.93
CA ILE A 216 0.04 6.52 -19.59
C ILE A 216 -0.92 5.37 -19.24
N LEU A 217 -2.17 5.67 -18.85
CA LEU A 217 -3.18 4.65 -18.55
C LEU A 217 -3.56 3.86 -19.82
N VAL A 218 -3.38 2.53 -19.83
CA VAL A 218 -3.79 1.68 -20.97
C VAL A 218 -5.29 1.41 -20.87
N GLU A 219 -6.05 1.66 -21.95
CA GLU A 219 -7.45 1.23 -22.04
C GLU A 219 -7.47 -0.31 -22.04
N GLY A 220 -8.20 -0.92 -21.10
CA GLY A 220 -8.53 -2.34 -21.21
C GLY A 220 -9.27 -2.57 -22.53
N GLU A 221 -8.84 -3.54 -23.32
CA GLU A 221 -9.39 -3.85 -24.64
C GLU A 221 -10.92 -3.90 -24.60
N ASP A 222 -11.55 -3.12 -25.49
CA ASP A 222 -12.98 -3.18 -25.79
C ASP A 222 -13.35 -4.64 -26.11
N ILE A 223 -14.04 -5.30 -25.18
CA ILE A 223 -14.92 -6.42 -25.54
C ILE A 223 -16.08 -5.76 -26.26
N GLY A 224 -15.97 -5.68 -27.58
CA GLY A 224 -16.91 -4.99 -28.43
C GLY A 224 -18.34 -5.47 -28.23
N ASP A 225 -19.18 -4.55 -27.76
CA ASP A 225 -20.61 -4.58 -28.01
C ASP A 225 -20.80 -4.43 -29.53
N VAL A 226 -20.99 -5.56 -30.21
CA VAL A 226 -21.58 -5.59 -31.54
C VAL A 226 -23.06 -5.86 -31.37
N ASP A 227 -23.87 -4.81 -31.41
CA ASP A 227 -25.28 -4.96 -31.76
C ASP A 227 -25.72 -3.85 -32.73
N ASP A 228 -26.59 -4.28 -33.63
CA ASP A 228 -27.36 -3.54 -34.63
C ASP A 228 -26.68 -3.07 -35.93
N VAL A 229 -26.60 -4.00 -36.89
CA VAL A 229 -26.95 -3.69 -38.28
C VAL A 229 -28.13 -4.56 -38.69
N ASN A 230 -29.31 -3.94 -38.77
CA ASN A 230 -30.51 -4.55 -39.30
C ASN A 230 -30.79 -4.01 -40.72
N THR A 231 -31.37 -4.86 -41.58
CA THR A 231 -31.83 -4.66 -42.98
C THR A 231 -30.75 -4.71 -44.08
N THR A 232 -30.81 -5.52 -45.15
CA THR A 232 -31.91 -6.14 -45.92
C THR A 232 -31.47 -7.35 -46.77
N LEU A 233 -32.43 -8.23 -47.10
CA LEU A 233 -32.37 -9.37 -48.03
C LEU A 233 -32.00 -8.99 -49.50
N HIS A 234 -31.15 -9.80 -50.15
CA HIS A 234 -31.34 -10.46 -51.48
C HIS A 234 -30.00 -11.06 -51.97
N SER A 235 -29.86 -12.38 -52.09
CA SER A 235 -30.10 -13.21 -53.29
C SER A 235 -28.99 -13.14 -54.36
N CYS A 236 -28.31 -14.29 -54.52
CA CYS A 236 -27.70 -14.87 -55.72
C CYS A 236 -26.74 -14.04 -56.60
N CYS A 237 -25.50 -14.53 -56.70
CA CYS A 237 -24.78 -14.96 -57.92
C CYS A 237 -23.30 -14.58 -57.94
N THR A 238 -22.49 -15.61 -58.10
CA THR A 238 -21.09 -15.65 -58.49
C THR A 238 -20.87 -15.12 -59.91
N ILE A 239 -19.75 -14.42 -60.14
CA ILE A 239 -18.98 -14.33 -61.39
C ILE A 239 -17.51 -14.28 -60.91
N ILE A 240 -16.56 -15.13 -61.30
CA ILE A 240 -16.28 -15.88 -62.54
C ILE A 240 -16.18 -17.38 -62.25
#